data_AF-A0AA35TA92-F1
#
_entry.id   AF-A0AA35TA92-F1
#
_cell.length_a   1.000
_cell.length_b   1.000
_cell.length_c   1.000
_cell.angle_alpha   90.00
_cell.angle_beta   90.00
_cell.angle_gamma   90.00
#
_symmetry.space_group_name_H-M   'P 1'
#
loop_
_entity.id
_entity.type
_entity.pdbx_description
1 polymer ?
#
loop_
_entity_poly.entity_id
_entity_poly.type
_entity_poly.pdbx_seq_one_letter_code
_entity_poly.pdbx_strand_id
1 'polypeptide(L)'
;MVMDRLPSGLVLSGGSLIFTEDTMPDSLRREHALPAQHWAVLHAFEGSIAFVDLQAGAERIISAPDHIIIHPEVPHLLKEESSLRCRIDFFREPDPDLHMRTPGAFAEEAVRDRLERCEANGNFAEVF
;
A
#
# COMPACT_ATOMS: atom_id res chain seq x y z
N MET A 1 -17.99 -13.06 3.89
CA MET A 1 -17.06 -11.91 3.84
C MET A 1 -15.69 -12.50 3.59
N VAL A 2 -15.19 -12.43 2.36
CA VAL A 2 -13.82 -12.88 2.06
C VAL A 2 -12.89 -11.89 2.74
N MET A 3 -12.11 -12.35 3.70
CA MET A 3 -11.02 -11.56 4.27
C MET A 3 -9.96 -11.47 3.18
N ASP A 4 -9.92 -10.34 2.49
CA ASP A 4 -8.82 -10.03 1.58
C ASP A 4 -7.56 -9.90 2.46
N ARG A 5 -6.61 -10.83 2.29
CA ARG A 5 -5.40 -10.94 3.11
C ARG A 5 -4.19 -11.05 2.21
N LEU A 6 -3.08 -10.46 2.66
CA LEU A 6 -1.80 -10.66 2.00
C LEU A 6 -1.43 -12.15 2.04
N PRO A 7 -0.94 -12.72 0.93
CA PRO A 7 -0.36 -14.04 0.95
C PRO A 7 0.74 -14.17 2.02
N SER A 8 0.76 -15.30 2.72
CA SER A 8 1.83 -15.58 3.68
C SER A 8 3.17 -15.78 2.96
N GLY A 9 4.26 -15.34 3.59
CA GLY A 9 5.61 -15.51 3.06
C GLY A 9 6.11 -14.37 2.17
N LEU A 10 5.27 -13.37 1.86
CA LEU A 10 5.73 -12.15 1.21
C LEU A 10 6.68 -11.35 2.11
N VAL A 11 7.64 -10.67 1.49
CA VAL A 11 8.59 -9.78 2.15
C VAL A 11 8.31 -8.33 1.78
N LEU A 12 8.41 -7.42 2.75
CA LEU A 12 8.31 -5.98 2.50
C LEU A 12 9.51 -5.54 1.63
N SER A 13 9.23 -5.00 0.45
CA SER A 13 10.26 -4.51 -0.47
C SER A 13 10.47 -3.00 -0.41
N GLY A 14 9.49 -2.26 0.12
CA GLY A 14 9.57 -0.82 0.24
C GLY A 14 8.23 -0.21 0.65
N GLY A 15 8.19 1.11 0.80
CA GLY A 15 6.96 1.85 1.04
C GLY A 15 7.13 3.28 0.56
N SER A 16 6.01 3.92 0.20
CA SER A 16 6.02 5.34 -0.14
C SER A 16 6.20 6.22 1.10
N LEU A 17 6.50 7.50 0.86
CA LEU A 17 6.20 8.55 1.84
C LEU A 17 4.68 8.67 2.03
N ILE A 18 4.26 9.50 2.99
CA ILE A 18 2.86 9.90 3.10
C ILE A 18 2.51 10.81 1.93
N PHE A 19 1.54 10.40 1.13
CA PHE A 19 0.93 11.24 0.11
C PHE A 19 -0.22 12.05 0.71
N THR A 20 -0.35 13.27 0.22
CA THR A 20 -1.50 14.15 0.41
C THR A 20 -2.16 14.42 -0.94
N GLU A 21 -3.28 15.16 -0.94
CA GLU A 21 -3.92 15.61 -2.19
C GLU A 21 -2.94 16.33 -3.14
N ASP A 22 -2.00 17.10 -2.59
CA ASP A 22 -1.02 17.89 -3.33
C ASP A 22 0.23 17.10 -3.74
N THR A 23 0.62 16.09 -2.95
CA THR A 23 1.86 15.31 -3.18
C THR A 23 1.62 13.96 -3.82
N MET A 24 0.37 13.55 -4.03
CA MET A 24 0.04 12.28 -4.69
C MET A 24 0.45 12.33 -6.17
N PRO A 25 1.38 11.46 -6.62
CA PRO A 25 1.93 11.53 -7.96
C PRO A 25 0.89 11.19 -9.04
N ASP A 26 0.99 11.89 -10.19
CA ASP A 26 0.15 11.67 -11.38
C ASP A 26 0.18 10.23 -11.94
N SER A 27 1.19 9.43 -11.59
CA SER A 27 1.22 8.02 -11.95
C SER A 27 0.12 7.22 -11.24
N LEU A 28 -0.22 7.56 -9.99
CA LEU A 28 -1.25 6.86 -9.23
C LEU A 28 -2.67 7.27 -9.66
N ARG A 29 -2.80 8.47 -10.24
CA ARG A 29 -4.06 9.03 -10.76
C ARG A 29 -4.46 8.48 -12.13
N ARG A 30 -3.56 7.76 -12.78
CA ARG A 30 -3.73 7.14 -14.10
C ARG A 30 -3.79 5.63 -13.98
N GLU A 31 -4.26 4.97 -15.03
CA GLU A 31 -4.23 3.52 -15.11
C GLU A 31 -2.80 2.98 -14.92
N HIS A 32 -2.65 2.07 -13.98
CA HIS A 32 -1.42 1.33 -13.72
C HIS A 32 -1.75 -0.02 -13.07
N ALA A 33 -0.75 -0.89 -12.97
CA ALA A 33 -0.86 -2.18 -12.30
C ALA A 33 0.45 -2.52 -11.59
N LEU A 34 0.36 -3.37 -10.57
CA LEU A 34 1.54 -3.96 -9.95
C LEU A 34 2.08 -5.10 -10.82
N PRO A 35 3.40 -5.36 -10.84
CA PRO A 35 3.96 -6.55 -11.46
C PRO A 35 3.44 -7.86 -10.81
N ALA A 36 3.43 -8.97 -11.56
CA ALA A 36 2.92 -10.29 -11.13
C ALA A 36 3.36 -10.77 -9.73
N GLN A 37 4.61 -10.47 -9.35
CA GLN A 37 5.22 -10.92 -8.08
C GLN A 37 5.15 -9.86 -6.98
N HIS A 38 4.32 -8.83 -7.14
CA HIS A 38 4.22 -7.71 -6.21
C HIS A 38 2.78 -7.50 -5.74
N TRP A 39 2.66 -7.20 -4.45
CA TRP A 39 1.43 -6.77 -3.80
C TRP A 39 1.65 -5.41 -3.19
N ALA A 40 0.59 -4.68 -2.97
CA ALA A 40 0.65 -3.46 -2.19
C ALA A 40 -0.48 -3.38 -1.17
N VAL A 41 -0.25 -2.64 -0.10
CA VAL A 41 -1.30 -2.25 0.84
C VAL A 41 -1.40 -0.75 0.81
N LEU A 42 -2.57 -0.24 0.44
CA LEU A 42 -2.90 1.17 0.51
C LEU A 42 -3.53 1.46 1.87
N HIS A 43 -2.88 2.31 2.66
CA HIS A 43 -3.34 2.77 3.96
C HIS A 43 -3.91 4.18 3.85
N ALA A 44 -5.14 4.40 4.29
CA ALA A 44 -5.74 5.72 4.46
C ALA A 44 -5.74 6.11 5.94
N PHE A 45 -5.04 7.20 6.27
CA PHE A 45 -4.90 7.73 7.62
C PHE A 45 -5.82 8.91 7.91
N GLU A 46 -6.14 9.69 6.87
CA GLU A 46 -7.04 10.84 6.94
C GLU A 46 -7.80 10.98 5.62
N GLY A 47 -9.05 11.45 5.72
CA GLY A 47 -9.94 11.63 4.58
C GLY A 47 -10.31 10.33 3.87
N SER A 48 -10.42 10.39 2.55
CA SER A 48 -10.86 9.28 1.74
C SER A 48 -10.24 9.30 0.34
N ILE A 49 -10.01 8.10 -0.18
CA ILE A 49 -9.51 7.87 -1.54
C ILE A 49 -10.36 6.79 -2.21
N ALA A 50 -10.67 6.98 -3.49
CA ALA A 50 -11.32 5.98 -4.30
C ALA A 50 -10.28 5.10 -5.00
N PHE A 51 -10.40 3.79 -4.85
CA PHE A 51 -9.70 2.80 -5.67
C PHE A 51 -10.64 2.33 -6.77
N VAL A 52 -10.22 2.47 -8.03
CA VAL A 52 -11.00 2.05 -9.19
C VAL A 52 -10.34 0.81 -9.79
N ASP A 53 -11.01 -0.34 -9.68
CA ASP A 53 -10.64 -1.57 -10.39
C ASP A 53 -11.21 -1.51 -11.81
N LEU A 54 -10.32 -1.32 -12.79
CA LEU A 54 -10.71 -1.14 -14.18
C LEU A 54 -11.08 -2.47 -14.84
N GLN A 55 -10.58 -3.60 -14.33
CA GLN A 55 -10.90 -4.92 -14.85
C GLN A 55 -12.30 -5.36 -14.41
N ALA A 56 -12.65 -5.13 -13.14
CA ALA A 56 -13.97 -5.43 -12.60
C ALA A 56 -15.01 -4.34 -12.92
N GLY A 57 -14.58 -3.15 -13.33
CA GLY A 57 -15.45 -1.98 -13.49
C GLY A 57 -16.06 -1.53 -12.15
N ALA A 58 -15.31 -1.71 -11.07
CA ALA A 58 -15.77 -1.46 -9.70
C ALA A 58 -14.99 -0.32 -9.06
N GLU A 59 -15.65 0.48 -8.24
CA GLU A 59 -15.02 1.53 -7.45
C GLU A 59 -15.28 1.25 -5.96
N ARG A 60 -14.22 1.42 -5.16
CA ARG A 60 -14.29 1.29 -3.71
C ARG A 60 -13.75 2.56 -3.07
N ILE A 61 -14.53 3.16 -2.19
CA ILE A 61 -14.07 4.27 -1.35
C ILE A 61 -13.42 3.69 -0.09
N ILE A 62 -12.20 4.15 0.18
CA ILE A 62 -11.44 3.83 1.39
C ILE A 62 -11.42 5.09 2.25
N SER A 63 -12.20 5.08 3.32
CA SER A 63 -12.29 6.19 4.27
C SER A 63 -11.45 5.89 5.50
N ALA A 64 -10.64 6.85 5.92
CA ALA A 64 -9.77 6.68 7.06
C ALA A 64 -10.55 6.50 8.38
N PRO A 65 -10.02 5.71 9.33
CA PRO A 65 -8.84 4.85 9.20
C PRO A 65 -9.21 3.50 8.57
N ASP A 66 -8.70 3.21 7.36
CA ASP A 66 -8.91 1.91 6.69
C ASP A 66 -7.77 1.59 5.71
N HIS A 67 -7.75 0.36 5.21
CA HIS A 67 -6.78 -0.08 4.21
C HIS A 67 -7.37 -1.11 3.24
N ILE A 68 -6.72 -1.25 2.08
CA ILE A 68 -7.00 -2.30 1.11
C ILE A 68 -5.71 -2.95 0.63
N ILE A 69 -5.81 -4.21 0.20
CA ILE A 69 -4.74 -4.88 -0.53
C ILE A 69 -4.99 -4.69 -2.03
N ILE A 70 -3.92 -4.37 -2.73
CA ILE A 70 -3.89 -4.22 -4.18
C ILE A 70 -3.18 -5.46 -4.72
N HIS A 71 -3.90 -6.20 -5.55
CA HIS A 71 -3.43 -7.44 -6.16
C HIS A 71 -2.52 -7.17 -7.37
N PRO A 72 -1.56 -8.07 -7.66
CA PRO A 72 -0.73 -8.01 -8.86
C PRO A 72 -1.59 -8.01 -10.13
N GLU A 73 -1.09 -7.35 -11.17
CA GLU A 73 -1.62 -7.40 -12.54
C GLU A 73 -3.07 -6.92 -12.73
N VAL A 74 -3.72 -6.44 -11.67
CA VAL A 74 -5.05 -5.82 -11.74
C VAL A 74 -4.89 -4.35 -12.11
N PRO A 75 -5.34 -3.89 -13.30
CA PRO A 75 -5.27 -2.49 -13.68
C PRO A 75 -6.20 -1.64 -12.81
N HIS A 76 -5.66 -0.57 -12.24
CA HIS A 76 -6.39 0.33 -11.35
C HIS A 76 -5.88 1.77 -11.44
N LEU A 77 -6.63 2.67 -10.82
CA LEU A 77 -6.22 4.05 -10.56
C LEU A 77 -6.80 4.54 -9.24
N LEU A 78 -6.23 5.61 -8.70
CA LEU A 78 -6.69 6.26 -7.49
C LEU A 78 -7.29 7.63 -7.80
N LYS A 79 -8.38 7.99 -7.10
CA LYS A 79 -8.94 9.34 -7.09
C LYS A 79 -9.03 9.83 -5.65
N GLU A 80 -8.55 11.03 -5.38
CA GLU A 80 -8.78 11.70 -4.11
C GLU A 80 -10.22 12.21 -4.03
N GLU A 81 -10.85 12.05 -2.87
CA GLU A 81 -12.25 12.45 -2.65
C GLU A 81 -12.37 13.56 -1.59
N SER A 82 -11.46 13.59 -0.62
CA SER A 82 -11.41 14.58 0.47
C SER A 82 -9.97 14.77 0.95
N SER A 83 -9.73 15.58 1.99
CA SER A 83 -8.40 15.85 2.55
C SER A 83 -7.66 14.56 2.90
N LEU A 84 -6.78 14.13 2.00
CA LEU A 84 -6.22 12.79 1.98
C LEU A 84 -4.87 12.76 2.69
N ARG A 85 -4.66 11.73 3.52
CA ARG A 85 -3.32 11.27 3.90
C ARG A 85 -3.24 9.76 3.74
N CYS A 86 -2.39 9.29 2.83
CA CYS A 86 -2.24 7.85 2.56
C CYS A 86 -0.79 7.42 2.38
N ARG A 87 -0.53 6.11 2.51
CA ARG A 87 0.76 5.47 2.21
C ARG A 87 0.50 4.17 1.47
N ILE A 88 1.46 3.78 0.63
CA ILE A 88 1.45 2.48 -0.02
C ILE A 88 2.68 1.69 0.44
N ASP A 89 2.47 0.55 1.07
CA ASP A 89 3.54 -0.41 1.40
C ASP A 89 3.57 -1.50 0.32
N PHE A 90 4.75 -1.82 -0.19
CA PHE A 90 4.96 -2.79 -1.28
C PHE A 90 5.59 -4.07 -0.76
N PHE A 91 5.04 -5.19 -1.20
CA PHE A 91 5.46 -6.53 -0.86
C PHE A 91 5.81 -7.29 -2.13
N ARG A 92 6.74 -8.24 -2.01
CA ARG A 92 7.08 -9.16 -3.10
C ARG A 92 7.29 -10.56 -2.57
N GLU A 93 7.23 -11.54 -3.47
CA GLU A 93 7.72 -12.87 -3.16
C GLU A 93 9.22 -12.82 -2.81
N PRO A 94 9.67 -13.64 -1.83
CA PRO A 94 11.08 -13.72 -1.51
C PRO A 94 11.82 -14.27 -2.72
N ASP A 95 12.85 -13.56 -3.15
CA ASP A 95 13.73 -14.05 -4.19
C ASP A 95 14.41 -15.34 -3.68
N PRO A 96 14.26 -16.48 -4.40
CA PRO A 96 14.75 -17.77 -3.93
C PRO A 96 16.28 -17.80 -3.78
N ASP A 97 17.00 -16.92 -4.47
CA ASP A 97 18.45 -16.77 -4.41
C ASP A 97 18.92 -15.82 -3.29
N LEU A 98 18.02 -15.06 -2.66
CA LEU A 98 18.35 -14.14 -1.56
C LEU A 98 18.30 -14.81 -0.16
N HIS A 99 18.26 -16.14 -0.08
CA HIS A 99 18.15 -16.91 1.18
C HIS A 99 19.37 -16.79 2.13
N MET A 100 20.38 -15.98 1.80
CA MET A 100 21.63 -15.87 2.56
C MET A 100 21.85 -14.56 3.33
N ARG A 101 20.91 -13.59 3.34
CA ARG A 101 21.02 -12.41 4.24
C ARG A 101 19.69 -12.02 4.88
N THR A 102 19.59 -12.36 6.16
CA THR A 102 18.69 -11.84 7.23
C THR A 102 17.18 -12.08 7.05
N PRO A 103 16.49 -12.69 8.04
CA PRO A 103 15.05 -12.92 7.97
C PRO A 103 14.28 -11.59 8.04
N GLY A 104 13.56 -11.27 6.96
CA GLY A 104 12.62 -10.15 6.90
C GLY A 104 11.38 -10.42 7.75
N ALA A 105 11.01 -9.46 8.59
CA ALA A 105 9.83 -9.48 9.42
C ALA A 105 8.57 -9.79 8.59
N PHE A 106 7.75 -10.70 9.10
CA PHE A 106 6.55 -11.21 8.42
C PHE A 106 5.60 -10.06 8.04
N ALA A 107 5.13 -10.06 6.79
CA ALA A 107 4.38 -8.96 6.18
C ALA A 107 3.24 -8.39 7.05
N GLU A 108 2.44 -9.24 7.71
CA GLU A 108 1.31 -8.79 8.54
C GLU A 108 1.77 -8.07 9.83
N GLU A 109 2.88 -8.50 10.43
CA GLU A 109 3.44 -7.87 11.63
C GLU A 109 4.18 -6.58 11.28
N ALA A 110 4.89 -6.54 10.16
CA ALA A 110 5.59 -5.36 9.66
C ALA A 110 4.63 -4.20 9.32
N VAL A 111 3.44 -4.51 8.78
CA VAL A 111 2.40 -3.51 8.53
C VAL A 111 1.91 -2.91 9.85
N ARG A 112 1.64 -3.75 10.85
CA ARG A 112 1.13 -3.31 12.16
C ARG A 112 2.19 -2.50 12.93
N ASP A 113 3.40 -3.03 13.06
CA ASP A 113 4.52 -2.41 13.77
C ASP A 113 4.92 -1.06 13.17
N ARG A 114 4.79 -0.89 11.84
CA ARG A 114 5.08 0.39 11.16
C ARG A 114 3.92 1.38 11.22
N LEU A 115 2.67 0.91 11.38
CA LEU A 115 1.51 1.76 11.65
C LEU A 115 1.65 2.44 13.01
N GLU A 116 2.01 1.67 14.03
CA GLU A 116 2.19 2.13 15.42
C GLU A 116 3.31 3.19 15.53
N ARG A 117 4.35 3.12 14.68
CA ARG A 117 5.41 4.14 14.63
C ARG A 117 5.01 5.43 13.92
N CYS A 118 4.03 5.41 13.00
CA CYS A 118 3.53 6.62 12.35
C CYS A 118 2.70 7.48 13.32
N GLU A 119 1.98 6.84 14.26
CA GLU A 119 1.21 7.54 15.28
C GLU A 119 2.10 8.17 16.37
N ALA A 120 3.28 7.59 16.62
CA ALA A 120 4.16 8.02 17.72
C ALA A 120 5.03 9.25 17.42
N ASN A 121 5.36 9.55 16.15
CA ASN A 121 6.55 10.37 15.87
C ASN A 121 6.36 11.78 15.30
N GLY A 122 5.14 12.28 15.04
CA GLY A 122 4.85 13.73 14.88
C GLY A 122 5.72 14.60 13.95
N ASN A 123 6.68 14.06 13.19
CA ASN A 123 7.63 14.74 12.35
C ASN A 123 8.41 13.68 11.55
N PHE A 124 8.29 13.64 10.22
CA PHE A 124 8.99 12.63 9.40
C PHE A 124 9.30 13.17 8.00
N ALA A 125 10.12 14.23 7.96
CA ALA A 125 11.07 14.37 6.88
C ALA A 125 12.28 13.49 7.21
N GLU A 126 12.89 12.89 6.19
CA GLU A 126 14.07 12.00 6.24
C GLU A 126 13.76 10.56 6.64
N VAL A 127 13.80 9.62 5.68
CA VAL A 127 14.89 8.63 5.55
C VAL A 127 14.92 8.14 4.09
N PHE A 128 16.07 8.27 3.44
CA PHE A 128 16.42 7.67 2.14
C PHE A 128 16.83 6.21 2.29
#